data_AF-A0A918TJ40-F1
#
_entry.id   AF-A0A918TJ40-F1
#
_cell.length_a   1.000
_cell.length_b   1.000
_cell.length_c   1.000
_cell.angle_alpha   90.00
_cell.angle_beta   90.00
_cell.angle_gamma   90.00
#
_symmetry.space_group_name_H-M   'P 1'
#
loop_
_entity.id
_entity.type
_entity.pdbx_description
1 polymer ?
#
loop_
_entity_poly.entity_id
_entity_poly.type
_entity_poly.pdbx_seq_one_letter_code
_entity_poly.pdbx_strand_id
1 'polypeptide(L)'
;MKSPLFSLVGLAGILCCITWACSTNSTQPEAAPAETTEKKWQAHQAELRESLQEAKSLTAIKVPILKSSFLEKKWGKPEILTSPEGLYRLYYNDPESSFDNFTITGSPEPLLTFGETPPPMGGMGPSTPQEWQSTRIMGQEVKFFIETSGGNNGEMWATEAFPLTSPDGRVGYYRLQTEFNDLESPERFSKVGW
;
A
#
# COMPACT_ATOMS: atom_id res chain seq x y z
N MET A 1 -20.17 30.56 -43.21
CA MET A 1 -20.85 31.41 -42.20
C MET A 1 -19.81 32.31 -41.55
N LYS A 2 -20.25 33.51 -41.18
CA LYS A 2 -19.48 34.76 -41.04
C LYS A 2 -18.47 34.78 -39.89
N SER A 3 -17.31 35.35 -40.16
CA SER A 3 -16.35 35.93 -39.20
C SER A 3 -16.94 37.19 -38.53
N PRO A 4 -16.49 37.51 -37.30
CA PRO A 4 -16.02 38.87 -36.97
C PRO A 4 -14.65 38.79 -36.24
N LEU A 5 -13.62 39.61 -36.46
CA LEU A 5 -13.43 41.07 -36.67
C LEU A 5 -13.68 41.91 -35.40
N PHE A 6 -12.63 42.07 -34.58
CA PHE A 6 -12.38 43.15 -33.61
C PHE A 6 -10.85 43.34 -33.59
N SER A 7 -10.29 44.35 -34.26
CA SER A 7 -10.26 45.79 -34.02
C SER A 7 -9.32 46.22 -32.88
N LEU A 8 -8.42 47.11 -33.29
CA LEU A 8 -7.18 47.63 -32.72
C LEU A 8 -7.42 48.74 -31.67
N VAL A 9 -6.30 49.29 -31.18
CA VAL A 9 -6.12 50.51 -30.35
C VAL A 9 -6.21 50.22 -28.84
N GLY A 10 -5.17 50.33 -28.02
CA GLY A 10 -3.97 51.18 -28.06
C GLY A 10 -4.05 52.13 -26.87
N LEU A 11 -3.05 52.16 -25.98
CA LEU A 11 -2.56 53.41 -25.36
C LEU A 11 -1.33 53.15 -24.48
N ALA A 12 -0.37 54.05 -24.63
CA ALA A 12 0.84 54.19 -23.83
C ALA A 12 0.52 54.60 -22.39
N GLY A 13 1.37 54.19 -21.45
CA GLY A 13 1.18 54.52 -20.04
C GLY A 13 2.40 54.25 -19.16
N ILE A 14 3.36 55.16 -19.21
CA ILE A 14 4.16 55.64 -18.07
C ILE A 14 5.10 54.62 -17.41
N LEU A 15 6.36 54.77 -17.81
CA LEU A 15 7.58 54.37 -17.13
C LEU A 15 7.64 55.03 -15.74
N CYS A 16 7.40 54.27 -14.67
CA CYS A 16 7.68 54.69 -13.30
C CYS A 16 8.89 53.91 -12.79
N CYS A 17 10.08 54.51 -12.89
CA CYS A 17 11.30 54.01 -12.29
C CYS A 17 11.24 54.18 -10.78
N ILE A 18 10.65 53.22 -10.07
CA ILE A 18 10.82 53.06 -8.63
C ILE A 18 12.01 52.11 -8.44
N THR A 19 13.18 52.66 -8.14
CA THR A 19 14.33 51.90 -7.64
C THR A 19 14.03 51.48 -6.20
N TRP A 20 13.23 50.43 -6.04
CA TRP A 20 13.26 49.63 -4.82
C TRP A 20 14.56 48.85 -4.82
N ALA A 21 15.42 49.13 -3.85
CA ALA A 21 16.47 48.20 -3.45
C ALA A 21 15.77 46.96 -2.88
N CYS A 22 15.34 46.06 -3.76
CA CYS A 22 14.96 44.71 -3.38
C CYS A 22 16.23 44.06 -2.83
N SER A 23 16.38 44.11 -1.50
CA SER A 23 17.22 43.18 -0.78
C SER A 23 16.65 41.80 -1.07
N THR A 24 17.09 41.19 -2.16
CA THR A 24 16.84 39.78 -2.45
C THR A 24 17.64 39.02 -1.40
N ASN A 25 17.04 38.85 -0.23
CA ASN A 25 17.33 37.71 0.62
C ASN A 25 17.02 36.49 -0.26
N SER A 26 18.04 36.08 -1.02
CA SER A 26 18.11 34.85 -1.76
C SER A 26 18.08 33.76 -0.70
N THR A 27 16.87 33.51 -0.20
CA THR A 27 16.55 32.31 0.57
C THR A 27 16.69 31.21 -0.44
N GLN A 28 17.90 30.66 -0.54
CA GLN A 28 18.19 29.49 -1.32
C GLN A 28 17.17 28.45 -0.86
N PRO A 29 16.25 27.98 -1.72
CA PRO A 29 15.27 26.99 -1.31
C PRO A 29 16.06 25.78 -0.83
N GLU A 30 16.03 25.56 0.47
CA GLU A 30 16.57 24.37 1.10
C GLU A 30 15.89 23.20 0.41
N ALA A 31 16.67 22.40 -0.32
CA ALA A 31 16.15 21.29 -1.09
C ALA A 31 15.36 20.41 -0.14
N ALA A 32 14.08 20.18 -0.45
CA ALA A 32 13.25 19.29 0.35
C ALA A 32 14.00 17.96 0.54
N PRO A 33 14.08 17.44 1.77
CA PRO A 33 14.82 16.21 2.03
C PRO A 33 14.30 15.11 1.11
N ALA A 34 15.22 14.34 0.52
CA ALA A 34 14.87 13.25 -0.38
C ALA A 34 13.90 12.30 0.33
N GLU A 35 12.79 11.98 -0.35
CA GLU A 35 11.79 11.08 0.19
C GLU A 35 12.38 9.67 0.35
N THR A 36 12.30 9.13 1.57
CA THR A 36 12.80 7.79 1.89
C THR A 36 11.96 6.71 1.22
N THR A 37 12.56 5.55 0.94
CA THR A 37 11.85 4.37 0.39
C THR A 37 10.65 3.98 1.26
N GLU A 38 10.79 4.08 2.58
CA GLU A 38 9.72 3.83 3.54
C GLU A 38 8.53 4.75 3.35
N LYS A 39 8.76 6.06 3.21
CA LYS A 39 7.67 7.01 3.02
C LYS A 39 6.94 6.79 1.71
N LYS A 40 7.66 6.49 0.61
CA LYS A 40 7.06 6.12 -0.68
C LYS A 40 6.19 4.88 -0.56
N TRP A 41 6.67 3.89 0.18
CA TRP A 41 5.94 2.67 0.41
C TRP A 41 4.69 2.88 1.24
N GLN A 42 4.75 3.63 2.34
CA GLN A 42 3.59 3.95 3.16
C GLN A 42 2.55 4.74 2.36
N ALA A 43 2.98 5.71 1.55
CA ALA A 43 2.11 6.46 0.66
C ALA A 43 1.43 5.54 -0.37
N HIS A 44 2.17 4.61 -0.96
CA HIS A 44 1.63 3.65 -1.91
C HIS A 44 0.61 2.70 -1.25
N GLN A 45 0.88 2.17 -0.05
CA GLN A 45 -0.09 1.35 0.68
C GLN A 45 -1.36 2.14 1.05
N ALA A 46 -1.21 3.42 1.41
CA ALA A 46 -2.34 4.30 1.69
C ALA A 46 -3.20 4.53 0.44
N GLU A 47 -2.58 4.81 -0.71
CA GLU A 47 -3.26 4.98 -2.00
C GLU A 47 -4.04 3.71 -2.40
N LEU A 48 -3.41 2.54 -2.32
CA LEU A 48 -4.07 1.26 -2.59
C LEU A 48 -5.31 1.08 -1.70
N ARG A 49 -5.17 1.38 -0.40
CA ARG A 49 -6.28 1.29 0.55
C ARG A 49 -7.42 2.25 0.23
N GLU A 50 -7.11 3.47 -0.19
CA GLU A 50 -8.11 4.49 -0.55
C GLU A 50 -8.83 4.18 -1.88
N SER A 51 -8.18 3.45 -2.79
CA SER A 51 -8.79 3.02 -4.05
C SER A 51 -9.83 1.89 -3.90
N LEU A 52 -9.81 1.18 -2.77
CA LEU A 52 -10.66 0.02 -2.52
C LEU A 52 -12.06 0.44 -2.07
N GLN A 53 -13.07 -0.24 -2.60
CA GLN A 53 -14.48 -0.06 -2.25
C GLN A 53 -15.14 -1.39 -1.91
N GLU A 54 -16.15 -1.37 -1.05
CA GLU A 54 -16.88 -2.58 -0.67
C GLU A 54 -17.54 -3.24 -1.88
N ALA A 55 -17.37 -4.55 -1.99
CA ALA A 55 -17.89 -5.33 -3.09
C ALA A 55 -18.60 -6.59 -2.60
N LYS A 56 -19.65 -6.99 -3.30
CA LYS A 56 -20.40 -8.22 -2.99
C LYS A 56 -19.72 -9.48 -3.53
N SER A 57 -18.80 -9.34 -4.48
CA SER A 57 -18.17 -10.47 -5.17
C SER A 57 -16.87 -10.09 -5.87
N LEU A 58 -16.04 -11.09 -6.15
CA LEU A 58 -14.76 -10.96 -6.87
C LEU A 58 -14.87 -11.23 -8.38
N THR A 59 -16.07 -11.24 -8.96
CA THR A 59 -16.29 -11.65 -10.36
C THR A 59 -15.59 -10.77 -11.39
N ALA A 60 -15.33 -9.50 -11.06
CA ALA A 60 -14.60 -8.57 -11.93
C ALA A 60 -13.07 -8.73 -11.85
N ILE A 61 -12.56 -9.50 -10.89
CA ILE A 61 -11.13 -9.64 -10.65
C ILE A 61 -10.53 -10.66 -11.61
N LYS A 62 -9.51 -10.21 -12.35
CA LYS A 62 -8.87 -11.01 -13.40
C LYS A 62 -7.67 -11.79 -12.91
N VAL A 63 -7.05 -11.39 -11.81
CA VAL A 63 -5.94 -12.14 -11.20
C VAL A 63 -6.44 -13.39 -10.46
N PRO A 64 -5.57 -14.37 -10.18
CA PRO A 64 -5.92 -15.48 -9.31
C PRO A 64 -6.31 -14.97 -7.91
N ILE A 65 -7.39 -15.50 -7.36
CA ILE A 65 -7.87 -15.12 -6.03
C ILE A 65 -7.20 -16.03 -5.00
N LEU A 66 -6.30 -15.45 -4.22
CA LEU A 66 -5.77 -16.08 -3.03
C LEU A 66 -6.74 -15.92 -1.87
N LYS A 67 -7.06 -17.01 -1.17
CA LYS A 67 -7.97 -17.09 -0.03
C LYS A 67 -7.42 -18.01 1.06
N SER A 68 -8.01 -18.01 2.24
CA SER A 68 -7.69 -18.98 3.30
C SER A 68 -8.91 -19.77 3.75
N SER A 69 -9.03 -21.01 3.30
CA SER A 69 -10.10 -21.92 3.75
C SER A 69 -10.02 -22.22 5.25
N PHE A 70 -8.81 -22.19 5.82
CA PHE A 70 -8.58 -22.30 7.26
C PHE A 70 -9.25 -21.15 8.01
N LEU A 71 -9.02 -19.91 7.59
CA LEU A 71 -9.63 -18.73 8.22
C LEU A 71 -11.13 -18.66 7.95
N GLU A 72 -11.60 -19.04 6.75
CA GLU A 72 -13.04 -19.11 6.47
C GLU A 72 -13.77 -20.06 7.41
N LYS A 73 -13.14 -21.18 7.76
CA LYS A 73 -13.68 -22.13 8.74
C LYS A 73 -13.64 -21.57 10.17
N LYS A 74 -12.60 -20.81 10.53
CA LYS A 74 -12.38 -20.31 11.89
C LYS A 74 -13.21 -19.05 12.19
N TRP A 75 -13.23 -18.10 11.27
CA TRP A 75 -13.77 -16.75 11.46
C TRP A 75 -14.92 -16.38 10.51
N GLY A 76 -15.21 -17.24 9.52
CA GLY A 76 -16.21 -16.97 8.51
C GLY A 76 -15.67 -16.27 7.28
N LYS A 77 -16.58 -15.84 6.40
CA LYS A 77 -16.21 -15.23 5.12
C LYS A 77 -15.53 -13.88 5.32
N PRO A 78 -14.54 -13.53 4.48
CA PRO A 78 -13.90 -12.22 4.57
C PRO A 78 -14.84 -11.13 4.09
N GLU A 79 -14.63 -9.92 4.59
CA GLU A 79 -15.07 -8.70 3.91
C GLU A 79 -14.29 -8.56 2.60
N ILE A 80 -15.00 -8.19 1.52
CA ILE A 80 -14.43 -8.09 0.19
C ILE A 80 -14.43 -6.62 -0.22
N LEU A 81 -13.24 -6.12 -0.55
CA LEU A 81 -13.09 -4.83 -1.21
C LEU A 81 -12.42 -5.00 -2.56
N THR A 82 -12.77 -4.15 -3.52
CA THR A 82 -12.20 -4.16 -4.87
C THR A 82 -12.00 -2.75 -5.41
N SER A 83 -11.11 -2.58 -6.38
CA SER A 83 -11.00 -1.35 -7.17
C SER A 83 -11.35 -1.60 -8.65
N PRO A 84 -11.73 -0.56 -9.42
CA PRO A 84 -11.94 -0.67 -10.87
C PRO A 84 -10.74 -1.19 -11.66
N GLU A 85 -9.53 -0.98 -11.15
CA GLU A 85 -8.26 -1.42 -11.73
C GLU A 85 -8.01 -2.93 -11.53
N GLY A 86 -8.85 -3.60 -10.75
CA GLY A 86 -8.75 -5.04 -10.49
C GLY A 86 -7.93 -5.40 -9.24
N LEU A 87 -7.63 -4.41 -8.39
CA LEU A 87 -7.16 -4.66 -7.03
C LEU A 87 -8.27 -5.31 -6.22
N TYR A 88 -7.92 -6.23 -5.34
CA TYR A 88 -8.84 -6.74 -4.32
C TYR A 88 -8.18 -6.83 -2.96
N ARG A 89 -9.02 -6.76 -1.93
CA ARG A 89 -8.66 -7.04 -0.53
C ARG A 89 -9.67 -7.99 0.08
N LEU A 90 -9.17 -9.07 0.69
CA LEU A 90 -9.94 -9.93 1.57
C LEU A 90 -9.51 -9.64 3.01
N TYR A 91 -10.46 -9.21 3.82
CA TYR A 91 -10.24 -8.91 5.23
C TYR A 91 -10.96 -9.94 6.10
N TYR A 92 -10.18 -10.80 6.75
CA TYR A 92 -10.66 -11.77 7.71
C TYR A 92 -10.47 -11.20 9.11
N ASN A 93 -11.51 -11.23 9.93
CA ASN A 93 -11.48 -10.72 11.28
C ASN A 93 -12.07 -11.75 12.25
N ASP A 94 -11.40 -12.00 13.37
CA ASP A 94 -11.95 -12.84 14.42
C ASP A 94 -13.14 -12.14 15.08
N PRO A 95 -14.35 -12.72 15.06
CA PRO A 95 -15.50 -12.10 15.73
C PRO A 95 -15.32 -11.97 17.24
N GLU A 96 -14.42 -12.75 17.85
CA GLU A 96 -14.15 -12.76 19.28
C GLU A 96 -12.98 -11.85 19.69
N SER A 97 -12.18 -11.36 18.73
CA SER A 97 -11.02 -10.50 18.99
C SER A 97 -10.86 -9.44 17.90
N SER A 98 -11.00 -8.16 18.28
CA SER A 98 -10.80 -7.02 17.36
C SER A 98 -9.37 -6.82 16.90
N PHE A 99 -8.41 -7.54 17.49
CA PHE A 99 -6.99 -7.45 17.19
C PHE A 99 -6.47 -8.66 16.40
N ASP A 100 -7.34 -9.65 16.14
CA ASP A 100 -6.98 -10.83 15.39
C ASP A 100 -7.55 -10.71 13.98
N ASN A 101 -6.72 -10.23 13.06
CA ASN A 101 -7.12 -10.05 11.67
C ASN A 101 -6.06 -10.56 10.70
N PHE A 102 -6.52 -10.89 9.50
CA PHE A 102 -5.68 -11.33 8.40
C PHE A 102 -6.18 -10.68 7.11
N THR A 103 -5.27 -10.03 6.40
CA THR A 103 -5.56 -9.31 5.16
C THR A 103 -4.80 -9.94 4.00
N ILE A 104 -5.51 -10.19 2.90
CA ILE A 104 -4.93 -10.56 1.61
C ILE A 104 -5.20 -9.43 0.64
N THR A 105 -4.16 -8.79 0.14
CA THR A 105 -4.24 -7.82 -0.96
C THR A 105 -3.68 -8.46 -2.22
N GLY A 106 -4.44 -8.41 -3.32
CA GLY A 106 -4.00 -8.93 -4.62
C GLY A 106 -4.21 -7.92 -5.74
N SER A 107 -3.22 -7.79 -6.63
CA SER A 107 -3.15 -6.79 -7.68
C SER A 107 -2.76 -7.41 -9.03
N PRO A 108 -3.29 -6.91 -10.17
CA PRO A 108 -2.79 -7.25 -11.51
C PRO A 108 -1.42 -6.64 -11.80
N GLU A 109 -1.09 -5.53 -11.16
CA GLU A 109 0.18 -4.82 -11.34
C GLU A 109 1.15 -5.09 -10.18
N PRO A 110 2.47 -5.06 -10.42
CA PRO A 110 3.47 -5.18 -9.36
C PRO A 110 3.25 -4.17 -8.23
N LEU A 111 3.28 -4.66 -7.00
CA LEU A 111 3.23 -3.83 -5.80
C LEU A 111 4.65 -3.40 -5.40
N LEU A 112 4.77 -2.25 -4.73
CA LEU A 112 6.07 -1.75 -4.27
C LEU A 112 6.72 -2.66 -3.22
N THR A 113 8.02 -2.93 -3.39
CA THR A 113 8.87 -3.75 -2.53
C THR A 113 9.93 -2.90 -1.82
N PHE A 114 10.49 -3.39 -0.72
CA PHE A 114 11.55 -2.72 0.04
C PHE A 114 12.96 -3.11 -0.43
N GLY A 115 13.10 -4.28 -1.07
CA GLY A 115 14.36 -4.74 -1.64
C GLY A 115 15.19 -5.55 -0.64
N GLU A 116 16.47 -5.20 -0.51
CA GLU A 116 17.43 -6.01 0.27
C GLU A 116 17.25 -5.88 1.77
N THR A 117 16.83 -4.71 2.25
CA THR A 117 16.70 -4.42 3.69
C THR A 117 15.23 -4.16 4.00
N PRO A 118 14.66 -4.80 5.04
CA PRO A 118 13.31 -4.46 5.48
C PRO A 118 13.26 -3.01 5.97
N PRO A 119 12.10 -2.34 5.93
CA PRO A 119 11.96 -1.05 6.59
C PRO A 119 12.30 -1.23 8.07
N PRO A 120 12.79 -0.22 8.77
CA PRO A 120 12.98 -0.38 10.20
C PRO A 120 11.61 -0.47 10.89
N MET A 121 11.55 -1.11 12.05
CA MET A 121 10.27 -1.26 12.76
C MET A 121 9.80 0.11 13.27
N GLY A 122 8.64 0.56 12.79
CA GLY A 122 7.99 1.81 13.19
C GLY A 122 7.12 1.68 14.43
N GLY A 123 6.94 2.78 15.16
CA GLY A 123 6.10 2.86 16.37
C GLY A 123 6.25 4.21 17.08
N MET A 124 5.72 4.31 18.30
CA MET A 124 5.90 5.51 19.16
C MET A 124 7.32 5.64 19.74
N GLY A 125 8.23 4.70 19.45
CA GLY A 125 9.59 4.65 19.97
C GLY A 125 10.68 4.81 18.91
N PRO A 126 11.96 4.75 19.30
CA PRO A 126 13.08 4.75 18.37
C PRO A 126 12.94 3.61 17.36
N SER A 127 13.19 3.95 16.09
CA SER A 127 13.18 2.99 15.01
C SER A 127 14.24 1.90 15.25
N THR A 128 13.81 0.64 15.23
CA THR A 128 14.69 -0.50 15.51
C THR A 128 15.03 -1.22 14.19
N PRO A 129 16.32 -1.47 13.89
CA PRO A 129 16.70 -2.29 12.75
C PRO A 129 16.06 -3.67 12.83
N GLN A 130 15.62 -4.21 11.70
CA GLN A 130 15.06 -5.55 11.62
C GLN A 130 15.70 -6.35 10.50
N GLU A 131 15.54 -7.67 10.56
CA GLU A 131 16.00 -8.62 9.54
C GLU A 131 14.80 -9.24 8.84
N TRP A 132 14.97 -9.61 7.57
CA TRP A 132 13.94 -10.35 6.86
C TRP A 132 13.74 -11.73 7.50
N GLN A 133 12.48 -12.09 7.68
CA GLN A 133 12.08 -13.46 7.97
C GLN A 133 11.51 -14.11 6.70
N SER A 134 11.47 -15.43 6.64
CA SER A 134 10.99 -16.18 5.47
C SER A 134 9.87 -17.13 5.85
N THR A 135 8.84 -17.19 5.01
CA THR A 135 7.76 -18.18 5.07
C THR A 135 7.56 -18.83 3.71
N ARG A 136 6.79 -19.92 3.65
CA ARG A 136 6.48 -20.60 2.39
C ARG A 136 5.01 -20.47 2.05
N ILE A 137 4.73 -19.85 0.92
CA ILE A 137 3.37 -19.62 0.41
C ILE A 137 3.26 -20.35 -0.92
N MET A 138 2.41 -21.37 -0.97
CA MET A 138 2.21 -22.19 -2.17
C MET A 138 3.51 -22.72 -2.80
N GLY A 139 4.49 -23.06 -1.96
CA GLY A 139 5.79 -23.58 -2.39
C GLY A 139 6.85 -22.50 -2.69
N GLN A 140 6.48 -21.23 -2.76
CA GLN A 140 7.39 -20.09 -2.93
C GLN A 140 7.87 -19.56 -1.58
N GLU A 141 9.17 -19.28 -1.46
CA GLU A 141 9.72 -18.56 -0.30
C GLU A 141 9.36 -17.08 -0.40
N VAL A 142 8.79 -16.53 0.66
CA VAL A 142 8.32 -15.15 0.72
C VAL A 142 8.87 -14.49 1.99
N LYS A 143 9.49 -13.33 1.80
CA LYS A 143 10.00 -12.53 2.92
C LYS A 143 8.86 -11.86 3.66
N PHE A 144 9.00 -11.73 4.97
CA PHE A 144 8.08 -10.97 5.81
C PHE A 144 8.82 -10.26 6.94
N PHE A 145 8.16 -9.30 7.55
CA PHE A 145 8.73 -8.35 8.49
C PHE A 145 7.65 -7.82 9.45
N ILE A 146 8.07 -7.15 10.52
CA ILE A 146 7.14 -6.43 11.40
C ILE A 146 6.92 -5.04 10.81
N GLU A 147 5.72 -4.78 10.32
CA GLU A 147 5.32 -3.51 9.73
C GLU A 147 5.07 -2.44 10.79
N THR A 148 4.41 -2.82 11.89
CA THR A 148 4.12 -1.90 12.98
C THR A 148 4.24 -2.66 14.31
N SER A 149 4.99 -2.08 15.24
CA SER A 149 4.96 -2.49 16.64
C SER A 149 3.64 -2.02 17.24
N GLY A 150 2.60 -2.83 17.19
CA GLY A 150 1.33 -2.43 17.79
C GLY A 150 1.47 -2.48 19.31
N GLY A 151 1.19 -1.33 19.95
CA GLY A 151 1.37 -1.18 21.40
C GLY A 151 0.50 -2.17 22.19
N ASN A 152 -0.75 -1.82 22.46
CA ASN A 152 -1.68 -2.72 23.14
C ASN A 152 -2.40 -3.69 22.19
N ASN A 153 -2.13 -3.59 20.87
CA ASN A 153 -2.93 -4.25 19.84
C ASN A 153 -2.21 -5.44 19.17
N GLY A 154 -1.01 -5.79 19.64
CA GLY A 154 -0.19 -6.85 19.03
C GLY A 154 0.65 -6.35 17.86
N GLU A 155 1.66 -7.11 17.46
CA GLU A 155 2.52 -6.75 16.33
C GLU A 155 1.80 -7.00 15.00
N MET A 156 1.91 -6.05 14.07
CA MET A 156 1.43 -6.22 12.71
C MET A 156 2.57 -6.76 11.84
N TRP A 157 2.38 -7.98 11.35
CA TRP A 157 3.30 -8.67 10.47
C TRP A 157 2.84 -8.53 9.03
N ALA A 158 3.78 -8.35 8.12
CA ALA A 158 3.47 -8.24 6.69
C ALA A 158 4.51 -8.94 5.83
N THR A 159 4.06 -9.50 4.72
CA THR A 159 4.98 -9.96 3.68
C THR A 159 5.50 -8.77 2.87
N GLU A 160 6.71 -8.92 2.32
CA GLU A 160 7.07 -8.18 1.12
C GLU A 160 6.11 -8.57 -0.02
N ALA A 161 5.88 -7.70 -1.00
CA ALA A 161 5.05 -8.07 -2.13
C ALA A 161 5.71 -9.18 -2.96
N PHE A 162 4.91 -10.13 -3.43
CA PHE A 162 5.41 -11.27 -4.18
C PHE A 162 4.45 -11.66 -5.31
N PRO A 163 4.96 -12.08 -6.48
CA PRO A 163 4.13 -12.63 -7.54
C PRO A 163 3.73 -14.07 -7.21
N LEU A 164 2.56 -14.51 -7.66
CA LEU A 164 2.23 -15.92 -7.83
C LEU A 164 1.61 -16.14 -9.21
N THR A 165 1.88 -17.30 -9.79
CA THR A 165 1.24 -17.76 -11.03
C THR A 165 0.32 -18.91 -10.68
N SER A 166 -0.95 -18.82 -11.07
CA SER A 166 -1.89 -19.93 -10.85
C SER A 166 -1.68 -21.04 -11.89
N PRO A 167 -2.23 -22.25 -11.67
CA PRO A 167 -2.17 -23.33 -12.65
C PRO A 167 -2.75 -22.97 -14.03
N ASP A 168 -3.65 -21.98 -14.10
CA ASP A 168 -4.21 -21.49 -15.37
C ASP A 168 -3.32 -20.47 -16.11
N GLY A 169 -2.14 -20.15 -15.56
CA GLY A 169 -1.15 -19.25 -16.14
C GLY A 169 -1.37 -17.77 -15.84
N ARG A 170 -2.45 -17.38 -15.16
CA ARG A 170 -2.64 -16.00 -14.72
C ARG A 170 -1.67 -15.66 -13.58
N VAL A 171 -1.15 -14.45 -13.63
CA VAL A 171 -0.22 -13.90 -12.63
C VAL A 171 -0.95 -12.85 -11.81
N GLY A 172 -0.71 -12.83 -10.50
CA GLY A 172 -1.08 -11.74 -9.62
C GLY A 172 0.08 -11.38 -8.68
N TYR A 173 0.03 -10.19 -8.11
CA TYR A 173 0.98 -9.71 -7.12
C TYR A 173 0.26 -9.55 -5.79
N TYR A 174 0.84 -10.14 -4.74
CA TYR A 174 0.18 -10.33 -3.46
C TYR A 174 0.97 -9.70 -2.34
N ARG A 175 0.23 -9.25 -1.33
CA ARG A 175 0.75 -8.84 -0.04
C ARG A 175 -0.19 -9.34 1.04
N LEU A 176 0.38 -10.00 2.04
CA LEU A 176 -0.37 -10.49 3.20
C LEU A 176 0.00 -9.66 4.41
N GLN A 177 -1.00 -9.36 5.24
CA GLN A 177 -0.80 -8.69 6.52
C GLN A 177 -1.58 -9.41 7.59
N THR A 178 -1.09 -9.36 8.80
CA THR A 178 -1.78 -9.98 9.91
C THR A 178 -1.38 -9.36 11.23
N GLU A 179 -2.36 -9.26 12.12
CA GLU A 179 -2.20 -8.74 13.48
C GLU A 179 -2.79 -9.79 14.42
N PHE A 180 -2.04 -10.18 15.45
CA PHE A 180 -2.47 -11.15 16.47
C PHE A 180 -1.85 -10.86 17.82
N ASN A 181 -2.53 -11.35 18.85
CA ASN A 181 -2.03 -11.38 20.21
C ASN A 181 -1.17 -12.62 20.53
N ASP A 182 -1.00 -13.55 19.59
CA ASP A 182 -0.23 -14.79 19.77
C ASP A 182 1.01 -14.89 18.87
N LEU A 183 1.98 -15.71 19.31
CA LEU A 183 3.25 -15.95 18.59
C LEU A 183 3.09 -16.82 17.33
N GLU A 184 1.90 -17.36 17.05
CA GLU A 184 1.63 -18.20 15.87
C GLU A 184 1.33 -17.38 14.60
N SER A 185 1.40 -16.05 14.71
CA SER A 185 1.06 -15.09 13.68
C SER A 185 1.62 -15.40 12.28
N PRO A 186 2.94 -15.63 12.08
CA PRO A 186 3.49 -15.78 10.74
C PRO A 186 3.18 -17.12 10.07
N GLU A 187 2.84 -18.15 10.84
CA GLU A 187 2.48 -19.46 10.28
C GLU A 187 1.22 -19.39 9.43
N ARG A 188 0.34 -18.40 9.68
CA ARG A 188 -0.92 -18.22 8.97
C ARG A 188 -0.71 -17.80 7.51
N PHE A 189 0.41 -17.16 7.18
CA PHE A 189 0.77 -16.91 5.78
C PHE A 189 0.85 -18.22 4.97
N SER A 190 1.25 -19.33 5.58
CA SER A 190 1.30 -20.63 4.90
C SER A 190 -0.07 -21.27 4.64
N LYS A 191 -1.14 -20.70 5.20
CA LYS A 191 -2.52 -21.24 5.14
C LYS A 191 -3.37 -20.58 4.04
N VAL A 192 -2.72 -19.95 3.06
CA VAL A 192 -3.36 -19.33 1.91
C VAL A 192 -3.17 -20.18 0.65
N GLY A 193 -4.18 -20.17 -0.22
CA GLY A 193 -4.19 -20.92 -1.48
C GLY A 193 -5.30 -20.47 -2.42
N TRP A 194 -5.44 -21.14 -3.56
CA TRP A 194 -6.47 -20.86 -4.57
C TRP A 194 -7.88 -21.33 -4.17
#